data_AF-A0A820Q4Q8-F1
#
_entry.id   AF-A0A820Q4Q8-F1
#
_cell.length_a   1.000
_cell.length_b   1.000
_cell.length_c   1.000
_cell.angle_alpha   90.00
_cell.angle_beta   90.00
_cell.angle_gamma   90.00
#
_symmetry.space_group_name_H-M   'P 1'
#
loop_
_entity.id
_entity.type
_entity.pdbx_description
1 polymer ?
#
loop_
_entity_poly.entity_id
_entity_poly.type
_entity_poly.pdbx_seq_one_letter_code
_entity_poly.pdbx_strand_id
1 'polypeptide(L)'
;MAVSIDNEARLVLFQSIGLNEQKARETLKNHDLTRVLEITINEAKKILPNENQITKSIGNLLYALSTKSKQQIYHLHSYLIKYICEEKIKNEQQLIAAIDYLLT
;
A
#
# COMPACT_ATOMS: atom_id res chain seq x y z
N MET A 1 21.43 13.44 9.94
CA MET A 1 20.61 12.82 11.00
C MET A 1 19.12 12.68 10.64
N ALA A 2 18.48 13.60 9.88
CA ALA A 2 17.05 13.52 9.56
C ALA A 2 16.61 12.33 8.67
N VAL A 3 17.45 11.90 7.72
CA VAL A 3 17.12 10.79 6.78
C VAL A 3 16.98 9.44 7.50
N SER A 4 17.72 9.22 8.59
CA SER A 4 17.68 7.95 9.34
C SER A 4 16.37 7.78 10.10
N ILE A 5 15.86 8.86 10.71
CA ILE A 5 14.61 8.87 11.49
C ILE A 5 13.39 8.62 10.59
N ASP A 6 13.41 9.18 9.38
CA ASP A 6 12.34 9.01 8.38
C ASP A 6 12.24 7.56 7.88
N ASN A 7 13.40 6.88 7.72
CA ASN A 7 13.44 5.48 7.32
C ASN A 7 12.97 4.53 8.44
N GLU A 8 13.31 4.82 9.70
CA GLU A 8 12.82 4.04 10.84
C GLU A 8 11.29 4.16 10.98
N ALA A 9 10.74 5.37 10.84
CA ALA A 9 9.29 5.58 10.84
C ALA A 9 8.60 4.80 9.71
N ARG A 10 9.17 4.79 8.50
CA ARG A 10 8.65 4.01 7.37
C ARG A 10 8.76 2.50 7.59
N LEU A 11 9.84 2.01 8.22
CA LEU A 11 9.94 0.60 8.59
C LEU A 11 8.81 0.19 9.52
N VAL A 12 8.51 0.99 10.53
CA VAL A 12 7.39 0.75 11.45
C VAL A 12 6.06 0.80 10.69
N LEU A 13 5.88 1.76 9.79
CA LEU A 13 4.68 1.88 8.97
C LEU A 13 4.46 0.65 8.08
N PHE A 14 5.50 0.18 7.39
CA PHE A 14 5.42 -1.00 6.52
C PHE A 14 5.21 -2.29 7.32
N GLN A 15 5.83 -2.40 8.49
CA GLN A 15 5.57 -3.53 9.39
C GLN A 15 4.15 -3.53 9.97
N SER A 16 3.55 -2.34 10.19
CA SER A 16 2.18 -2.23 10.70
C SER A 16 1.13 -2.84 9.77
N ILE A 17 1.40 -2.91 8.47
CA ILE A 17 0.52 -3.55 7.49
C ILE A 17 0.87 -5.03 7.24
N GLY A 18 1.83 -5.58 7.99
CA GLY A 18 2.19 -7.01 7.97
C GLY A 18 3.36 -7.40 7.05
N LEU A 19 4.15 -6.43 6.56
CA LEU A 19 5.43 -6.75 5.92
C LEU A 19 6.43 -7.24 6.97
N ASN A 20 7.24 -8.22 6.59
CA ASN A 20 8.40 -8.59 7.41
C ASN A 20 9.51 -7.54 7.27
N GLU A 21 10.46 -7.54 8.21
CA GLU A 21 11.53 -6.55 8.24
C GLU A 21 12.37 -6.57 6.95
N GLN A 22 12.65 -7.75 6.41
CA GLN A 22 13.41 -7.90 5.16
C GLN A 22 12.72 -7.17 4.00
N LYS A 23 11.44 -7.44 3.73
CA LYS A 23 10.68 -6.79 2.65
C LYS A 23 10.54 -5.29 2.86
N ALA A 24 10.35 -4.85 4.10
CA ALA A 24 10.28 -3.43 4.42
C ALA A 24 11.60 -2.72 4.08
N ARG A 25 12.75 -3.31 4.44
CA ARG A 25 14.08 -2.79 4.08
C ARG A 25 14.35 -2.82 2.58
N GLU A 26 13.90 -3.84 1.88
CA GLU A 26 14.01 -3.90 0.42
C GLU A 26 13.15 -2.83 -0.26
N THR A 27 11.93 -2.60 0.24
CA THR A 27 11.04 -1.55 -0.26
C THR A 27 11.68 -0.18 -0.12
N LEU A 28 12.32 0.11 1.03
CA LEU A 28 13.01 1.38 1.29
C LEU A 28 14.14 1.70 0.31
N LYS A 29 14.72 0.69 -0.37
CA LYS A 29 15.74 0.92 -1.41
C LYS A 29 15.15 1.49 -2.68
N ASN A 30 13.85 1.30 -2.92
CA ASN A 30 13.13 1.83 -4.06
C ASN A 30 12.35 3.07 -3.63
N HIS A 31 12.90 4.25 -3.94
CA HIS A 31 12.32 5.53 -3.53
C HIS A 31 10.90 5.75 -4.07
N ASP A 32 10.64 5.39 -5.33
CA ASP A 32 9.32 5.52 -5.94
C ASP A 32 8.30 4.61 -5.25
N LEU A 33 8.63 3.32 -5.10
CA LEU A 33 7.76 2.36 -4.41
C LEU A 33 7.52 2.77 -2.96
N THR A 34 8.56 3.22 -2.25
CA THR A 34 8.47 3.71 -0.87
C THR A 34 7.45 4.83 -0.74
N ARG A 35 7.53 5.82 -1.63
CA ARG A 35 6.63 6.97 -1.63
C ARG A 35 5.19 6.55 -1.95
N VAL A 36 5.00 5.71 -2.97
CA VAL A 36 3.67 5.21 -3.35
C VAL A 36 3.05 4.41 -2.22
N LEU A 37 3.81 3.51 -1.60
CA LEU A 37 3.35 2.67 -0.51
C LEU A 37 2.99 3.48 0.74
N GLU A 38 3.82 4.46 1.11
CA GLU A 38 3.54 5.38 2.23
C GLU A 38 2.23 6.14 2.02
N ILE A 39 2.02 6.73 0.84
CA ILE A 39 0.78 7.43 0.50
C ILE A 39 -0.42 6.48 0.57
N THR A 40 -0.28 5.29 -0.01
CA THR A 40 -1.31 4.25 -0.07
C THR A 40 -1.75 3.81 1.33
N ILE A 41 -0.80 3.56 2.24
CA ILE A 41 -1.11 3.17 3.63
C ILE A 41 -1.77 4.32 4.39
N ASN A 42 -1.25 5.54 4.26
CA ASN A 42 -1.80 6.71 4.95
C ASN A 42 -3.23 7.02 4.49
N GLU A 43 -3.54 6.79 3.21
CA GLU A 43 -4.89 6.92 2.69
C GLU A 43 -5.83 5.82 3.21
N ALA A 44 -5.37 4.57 3.24
CA ALA A 44 -6.13 3.46 3.84
C ALA A 44 -6.47 3.73 5.32
N LYS A 45 -5.52 4.29 6.08
CA LYS A 45 -5.72 4.69 7.49
C LYS A 45 -6.75 5.81 7.68
N LYS A 46 -6.98 6.67 6.66
CA LYS A 46 -8.02 7.71 6.71
C LYS A 46 -9.41 7.14 6.46
N ILE A 47 -9.49 6.08 5.65
CA ILE A 47 -10.75 5.42 5.29
C ILE A 47 -11.18 4.48 6.42
N LEU A 48 -10.23 3.76 7.02
CA LEU A 48 -10.50 2.85 8.12
C LEU A 48 -10.62 3.64 9.45
N PRO A 49 -11.63 3.37 10.29
CA PRO A 49 -11.87 4.13 11.52
C PRO A 49 -10.72 4.11 12.55
N ASN A 50 -9.83 3.10 12.50
CA ASN A 50 -8.68 2.96 13.42
C ASN A 50 -7.49 2.31 12.72
N GLU A 51 -6.25 2.68 13.11
CA GLU A 51 -5.01 2.14 12.53
C GLU A 51 -4.85 0.61 12.71
N ASN A 52 -5.42 0.05 13.78
CA ASN A 52 -5.42 -1.40 14.05
C ASN A 52 -6.37 -2.21 13.14
N GLN A 53 -7.10 -1.58 12.23
CA GLN A 53 -8.02 -2.27 11.32
C GLN A 53 -7.36 -2.71 10.01
N ILE A 54 -6.14 -2.27 9.72
CA ILE A 54 -5.40 -2.79 8.56
C ILE A 54 -5.00 -4.24 8.89
N THR A 55 -5.86 -5.17 8.49
CA THR A 55 -5.54 -6.59 8.57
C THR A 55 -4.38 -6.91 7.64
N LYS A 56 -3.67 -8.02 7.90
CA LYS A 56 -2.61 -8.50 7.02
C LYS A 56 -3.08 -8.72 5.59
N SER A 57 -4.34 -9.09 5.39
CA SER A 57 -4.96 -9.25 4.07
C SER A 57 -5.06 -7.90 3.33
N ILE A 58 -5.58 -6.86 3.99
CA ILE A 58 -5.63 -5.50 3.43
C ILE A 58 -4.22 -5.00 3.15
N GLY A 59 -3.30 -5.15 4.10
CA GLY A 59 -1.91 -4.73 3.94
C GLY A 59 -1.19 -5.37 2.76
N ASN A 60 -1.39 -6.68 2.56
CA ASN A 60 -0.86 -7.38 1.38
C ASN A 60 -1.43 -6.81 0.07
N LEU A 61 -2.71 -6.45 0.03
CA LEU A 61 -3.34 -5.85 -1.15
C LEU A 61 -2.85 -4.42 -1.41
N LEU A 62 -2.66 -3.61 -0.37
CA LEU A 62 -2.07 -2.27 -0.49
C LEU A 62 -0.64 -2.33 -1.02
N TYR A 63 0.14 -3.31 -0.56
CA TYR A 63 1.48 -3.57 -1.09
C TYR A 63 1.45 -4.06 -2.54
N ALA A 64 0.54 -4.97 -2.88
CA ALA A 64 0.34 -5.42 -4.25
C ALA A 64 -0.07 -4.27 -5.17
N LEU A 65 -0.98 -3.39 -4.74
CA LEU A 65 -1.37 -2.19 -5.47
C LEU A 65 -0.15 -1.30 -5.74
N SER A 66 0.65 -1.05 -4.70
CA SER A 66 1.84 -0.19 -4.81
C SER A 66 2.93 -0.76 -5.74
N THR A 67 3.03 -2.09 -5.83
CA THR A 67 4.06 -2.78 -6.63
C THR A 67 3.62 -3.11 -8.06
N LYS A 68 2.31 -3.33 -8.29
CA LYS A 68 1.76 -3.75 -9.59
C LYS A 68 1.19 -2.60 -10.40
N SER A 69 0.83 -1.48 -9.77
CA SER A 69 0.26 -0.34 -10.46
C SER A 69 1.26 0.39 -11.36
N LYS A 70 0.76 0.92 -12.47
CA LYS A 70 1.50 1.81 -13.37
C LYS A 70 1.14 3.25 -13.11
N GLN A 71 2.07 4.18 -13.37
CA GLN A 71 1.87 5.63 -13.16
C GLN A 71 0.60 6.17 -13.82
N GLN A 72 0.16 5.58 -14.94
CA GLN A 72 -1.05 5.95 -15.67
C GLN A 72 -2.31 5.94 -14.78
N ILE A 73 -2.41 5.03 -13.80
CA ILE A 73 -3.61 4.87 -12.95
C ILE A 73 -3.42 5.38 -11.52
N TYR A 74 -2.32 6.09 -11.22
CA TYR A 74 -2.05 6.60 -9.87
C TYR A 74 -3.14 7.55 -9.37
N HIS A 75 -3.75 8.31 -10.28
CA HIS A 75 -4.89 9.18 -9.97
C HIS A 75 -6.15 8.41 -9.53
N LEU A 76 -6.22 7.10 -9.76
CA LEU A 76 -7.32 6.22 -9.38
C LEU A 76 -7.01 5.36 -8.14
N HIS A 77 -5.80 5.44 -7.59
CA HIS A 77 -5.41 4.66 -6.42
C HIS A 77 -6.36 4.86 -5.25
N SER A 78 -6.83 6.09 -5.01
CA SER A 78 -7.81 6.41 -3.98
C SER A 78 -9.06 5.54 -4.05
N TYR A 79 -9.56 5.24 -5.25
CA TYR A 79 -10.73 4.38 -5.44
C TYR A 79 -10.41 2.91 -5.15
N LEU A 80 -9.27 2.42 -5.61
CA LEU A 80 -8.84 1.04 -5.36
C LEU A 80 -8.57 0.81 -3.87
N ILE A 81 -7.93 1.76 -3.20
CA ILE A 81 -7.70 1.72 -1.75
C ILE A 81 -9.04 1.67 -1.02
N LYS A 82 -9.99 2.52 -1.39
CA LYS A 82 -11.35 2.47 -0.83
C LYS A 82 -11.99 1.09 -1.03
N TYR A 83 -11.90 0.50 -2.21
CA TYR A 83 -12.47 -0.83 -2.47
C TYR A 83 -11.75 -1.97 -1.74
N ILE A 84 -10.46 -1.85 -1.48
CA ILE A 84 -9.73 -2.77 -0.62
C ILE A 84 -10.20 -2.61 0.84
N CYS A 85 -10.30 -1.38 1.35
CA CYS A 85 -10.75 -1.10 2.71
C CYS A 85 -12.22 -1.48 2.98
N GLU A 86 -13.09 -1.33 1.97
CA GLU A 86 -14.49 -1.80 2.00
C GLU A 86 -14.62 -3.32 1.75
N GLU A 87 -13.49 -4.04 1.64
CA GLU A 87 -13.43 -5.47 1.33
C GLU A 87 -14.18 -5.87 0.04
N LYS A 88 -14.32 -4.97 -0.93
CA LYS A 88 -14.83 -5.27 -2.27
C LYS A 88 -13.78 -5.99 -3.12
N ILE A 89 -12.51 -5.63 -2.91
CA ILE A 89 -11.35 -6.35 -3.42
C ILE A 89 -10.72 -7.12 -2.25
N LYS A 90 -10.83 -8.45 -2.29
CA LYS A 90 -10.45 -9.34 -1.19
C LYS A 90 -9.20 -10.16 -1.46
N ASN A 91 -8.76 -10.23 -2.71
CA ASN A 91 -7.60 -11.02 -3.11
C ASN A 91 -6.84 -10.36 -4.27
N GLU A 92 -5.61 -10.84 -4.47
CA GLU A 92 -4.70 -10.27 -5.47
C GLU A 92 -5.23 -10.43 -6.90
N GLN A 93 -5.96 -11.51 -7.20
CA GLN A 93 -6.54 -11.72 -8.54
C GLN A 93 -7.58 -10.64 -8.88
N GLN A 94 -8.47 -10.31 -7.94
CA GLN A 94 -9.44 -9.22 -8.11
C GLN A 94 -8.74 -7.86 -8.27
N LEU A 95 -7.66 -7.63 -7.52
CA LEU A 95 -6.88 -6.40 -7.63
C LEU A 95 -6.21 -6.27 -9.00
N ILE A 96 -5.57 -7.33 -9.48
CA ILE A 96 -4.93 -7.35 -10.81
C ILE A 96 -5.97 -7.10 -11.90
N ALA A 97 -7.12 -7.78 -11.85
CA ALA A 97 -8.20 -7.57 -12.81
C ALA A 97 -8.72 -6.12 -12.79
N ALA A 98 -8.82 -5.50 -11.60
CA ALA A 98 -9.20 -4.09 -11.48
C ALA A 98 -8.14 -3.16 -12.07
N ILE A 99 -6.85 -3.42 -11.82
CA ILE A 99 -5.73 -2.65 -12.41
C ILE A 99 -5.77 -2.75 -13.94
N ASP A 100 -5.93 -3.96 -14.49
CA ASP A 100 -5.98 -4.19 -15.94
C ASP A 100 -7.18 -3.48 -16.58
N TYR A 101 -8.34 -3.50 -15.92
CA TYR A 101 -9.53 -2.78 -16.37
C TYR A 101 -9.30 -1.26 -16.44
N LEU A 102 -8.59 -0.70 -15.46
CA LEU A 102 -8.30 0.74 -15.42
C LEU A 102 -7.16 1.17 -16.37
N LEU A 103 -6.37 0.21 -16.87
CA LEU A 103 -5.30 0.45 -17.84
C LEU A 103 -5.79 0.37 -19.30
N THR A 104 -7.02 -0.08 -19.51
CA THR A 104 -7.66 -0.17 -20.84
C THR A 104 -8.20 1.18 -21.26
#